data_AF-A0A8I1GSC0-F1
#
_entry.id   AF-A0A8I1GSC0-F1
#
_cell.length_a   1.000
_cell.length_b   1.000
_cell.length_c   1.000
_cell.angle_alpha   90.00
_cell.angle_beta   90.00
_cell.angle_gamma   90.00
#
_symmetry.space_group_name_H-M   'P 1'
#
loop_
_entity.id
_entity.type
_entity.pdbx_description
1 polymer ?
#
loop_
_entity_poly.entity_id
_entity_poly.type
_entity_poly.pdbx_seq_one_letter_code
_entity_poly.pdbx_strand_id
1 'polypeptide(L)' 'GMVILKRLEDAIADGDTIYGVIKGSAANNDGGRKVGYTAPSVEGQAEVIQAAHSFAEVDPSTISYVETHGTATPLGDSI' A
#
# COMPACT_ATOMS: atom_id res chain seq x y z
N GLY A 1 -14.13 -8.84 5.11
CA GLY A 1 -13.72 -9.96 4.24
C GLY A 1 -12.55 -10.68 4.87
N MET A 2 -12.12 -11.80 4.29
CA MET A 2 -10.93 -12.54 4.72
C MET A 2 -10.18 -13.04 3.49
N VAL A 3 -8.86 -13.14 3.60
CA VAL A 3 -7.97 -13.77 2.61
C VAL A 3 -7.08 -14.79 3.30
N ILE A 4 -6.65 -15.81 2.56
CA ILE A 4 -5.66 -16.79 3.02
C ILE A 4 -4.35 -16.49 2.30
N LEU A 5 -3.25 -16.46 3.06
CA LEU A 5 -1.92 -16.17 2.53
C LEU A 5 -1.02 -17.39 2.64
N LYS A 6 -0.16 -17.56 1.65
CA LYS A 6 0.86 -18.62 1.58
C LYS A 6 2.09 -18.04 0.87
N ARG A 7 3.27 -18.62 1.11
CA ARG A 7 4.43 -18.30 0.27
C ARG A 7 4.14 -18.72 -1.17
N LEU A 8 4.51 -17.87 -2.12
CA LEU A 8 4.21 -18.10 -3.54
C LEU A 8 4.78 -19.44 -4.04
N GLU A 9 6.01 -19.77 -3.63
CA GLU A 9 6.67 -21.02 -3.99
C GLU A 9 5.89 -22.26 -3.52
N ASP A 10 5.39 -22.25 -2.28
CA ASP A 10 4.59 -23.35 -1.75
C ASP A 10 3.22 -23.42 -2.43
N ALA A 11 2.62 -22.27 -2.77
CA ALA A 11 1.32 -22.22 -3.46
C ALA A 11 1.42 -22.83 -4.87
N ILE A 12 2.51 -22.54 -5.57
CA ILE A 12 2.80 -23.13 -6.89
C ILE A 12 3.06 -24.64 -6.75
N ALA A 13 3.89 -25.05 -5.78
CA ALA A 13 4.25 -26.45 -5.57
C ALA A 13 3.03 -27.32 -5.25
N ASP A 14 2.10 -26.81 -4.45
CA ASP A 14 0.90 -27.55 -4.04
C ASP A 14 -0.25 -27.42 -5.06
N GLY A 15 -0.09 -26.62 -6.12
CA GLY A 15 -1.12 -26.43 -7.15
C GLY A 15 -2.32 -25.60 -6.69
N ASP A 16 -2.11 -24.68 -5.73
CA ASP A 16 -3.15 -23.82 -5.19
C ASP A 16 -3.67 -22.82 -6.25
N THR A 17 -4.95 -22.43 -6.14
CA THR A 17 -5.47 -21.31 -6.92
C THR A 17 -4.96 -19.97 -6.36
N ILE A 18 -4.17 -19.25 -7.15
CA ILE A 18 -3.56 -17.97 -6.75
C ILE A 18 -4.35 -16.83 -7.40
N TYR A 19 -5.05 -16.04 -6.58
CA TYR A 19 -5.79 -14.85 -7.04
C TYR A 19 -4.89 -13.64 -7.32
N GLY A 20 -3.76 -13.55 -6.63
CA GLY A 20 -2.82 -12.46 -6.74
C GLY A 20 -1.61 -12.67 -5.85
N VAL A 21 -0.57 -11.85 -6.04
CA VAL A 21 0.67 -11.90 -5.26
C VAL A 21 0.90 -10.55 -4.60
N ILE A 22 1.06 -10.55 -3.28
CA ILE A 22 1.50 -9.37 -2.54
C ILE A 22 3.01 -9.27 -2.71
N LYS A 23 3.46 -8.29 -3.50
CA LYS A 23 4.89 -8.08 -3.81
C LYS A 23 5.63 -7.36 -2.69
N GLY A 24 4.97 -6.42 -2.02
CA GLY A 24 5.52 -5.66 -0.91
C GLY A 24 4.42 -4.94 -0.13
N SER A 25 4.72 -4.55 1.10
CA SER A 25 3.83 -3.79 1.98
C SER A 25 4.65 -2.94 2.94
N ALA A 26 4.14 -1.77 3.30
CA ALA A 26 4.78 -0.90 4.29
C ALA A 26 3.72 -0.23 5.18
N ALA A 27 4.15 0.20 6.37
CA ALA A 27 3.34 0.98 7.30
C ALA A 27 4.23 2.03 7.99
N ASN A 28 3.69 3.21 8.25
CA ASN A 28 4.33 4.26 9.03
C ASN A 28 3.30 5.05 9.86
N ASN A 29 3.70 6.21 10.38
CA ASN A 29 2.83 7.10 11.14
C ASN A 29 3.14 8.57 10.76
N ASP A 30 2.09 9.38 10.57
CA ASP A 30 2.21 10.81 10.25
C ASP A 30 2.99 11.62 11.31
N GLY A 31 3.09 11.10 12.54
CA GLY A 31 3.85 11.72 13.61
C GLY A 31 3.35 13.13 13.96
N GLY A 32 4.28 14.01 14.34
CA GLY A 32 3.97 15.38 14.76
C GLY A 32 3.97 16.43 13.63
N ARG A 33 4.33 16.06 12.40
CA ARG A 33 4.46 16.99 11.26
C ARG A 33 3.13 17.15 10.53
N LYS A 34 2.10 17.66 11.23
CA LYS A 34 0.75 17.88 10.70
C LYS A 34 0.02 19.00 11.45
N VAL A 35 -0.93 19.65 10.77
CA VAL A 35 -1.65 20.84 11.28
C VAL A 35 -2.69 20.52 12.39
N GLY A 36 -2.95 19.24 12.65
CA GLY A 36 -3.85 18.77 13.69
C GLY A 36 -3.77 17.26 13.85
N TYR A 37 -4.29 16.73 14.97
CA TYR A 37 -4.15 15.31 15.29
C TYR A 37 -4.74 14.38 14.21
N THR A 38 -5.90 14.74 13.67
CA THR A 38 -6.61 13.97 12.63
C THR A 38 -6.29 14.45 11.21
N ALA A 39 -5.40 15.44 11.05
CA ALA A 39 -5.00 15.89 9.72
C ALA A 39 -4.04 14.86 9.09
N PRO A 40 -4.19 14.54 7.79
CA PRO A 40 -3.24 13.68 7.10
C PRO A 40 -1.90 14.41 6.85
N SER A 41 -0.85 13.65 6.51
CA SER A 41 0.44 14.18 6.07
C SER A 41 0.75 13.72 4.64
N VAL A 42 1.02 14.66 3.73
CA VAL A 42 1.48 14.38 2.36
C VAL A 42 2.79 13.61 2.40
N GLU A 43 3.73 14.05 3.24
CA GLU A 43 5.05 13.45 3.37
C GLU A 43 4.95 12.03 3.94
N GLY A 44 4.13 11.82 4.97
CA GLY A 44 3.89 10.49 5.55
C GLY A 44 3.36 9.51 4.50
N GLN A 45 2.39 9.94 3.68
CA GLN A 45 1.86 9.11 2.60
C GLN A 45 2.90 8.82 1.51
N ALA A 46 3.66 9.83 1.08
CA ALA A 46 4.72 9.64 0.10
C ALA A 46 5.82 8.69 0.60
N GLU A 47 6.25 8.82 1.85
CA GLU A 47 7.27 7.98 2.48
C GLU A 47 6.82 6.50 2.54
N VAL A 48 5.57 6.22 2.93
CA VAL A 48 5.08 4.82 3.01
C VAL A 48 4.87 4.19 1.63
N ILE A 49 4.41 4.97 0.64
CA ILE A 49 4.26 4.51 -0.74
C ILE A 49 5.64 4.15 -1.32
N GLN A 50 6.65 5.01 -1.13
CA GLN A 50 8.02 4.73 -1.57
C GLN A 50 8.61 3.48 -0.90
N ALA A 51 8.39 3.30 0.40
CA ALA A 51 8.82 2.11 1.12
C ALA A 51 8.15 0.83 0.58
N ALA A 52 6.85 0.87 0.30
CA ALA A 52 6.12 -0.26 -0.28
C ALA A 52 6.66 -0.62 -1.68
N HIS A 53 6.93 0.37 -2.54
CA HIS A 53 7.57 0.14 -3.84
C HIS A 53 8.97 -0.47 -3.70
N SER A 54 9.77 0.03 -2.75
CA SER A 54 11.10 -0.51 -2.48
C SER A 54 11.06 -1.97 -2.02
N PHE A 55 10.13 -2.34 -1.15
CA PHE A 55 9.96 -3.73 -0.72
C PHE A 55 9.39 -4.62 -1.83
N ALA A 56 8.56 -4.06 -2.72
CA ALA A 56 7.99 -4.79 -3.84
C ALA A 56 8.98 -5.03 -4.99
N GLU A 57 10.07 -4.24 -5.05
CA GLU A 57 11.00 -4.20 -6.17
C GLU A 57 10.29 -3.96 -7.52
N VAL A 58 9.31 -3.07 -7.51
CA VAL A 58 8.49 -2.72 -8.69
C VAL A 58 8.76 -1.28 -9.11
N ASP A 59 8.99 -1.08 -10.41
CA ASP A 59 9.03 0.25 -11.02
C ASP A 59 7.64 0.89 -10.96
N PRO A 60 7.46 2.06 -10.31
CA PRO A 60 6.16 2.73 -10.21
C PRO A 60 5.48 3.00 -11.55
N SER A 61 6.24 3.15 -12.65
CA SER A 61 5.69 3.36 -13.99
C SER A 61 4.94 2.16 -14.55
N THR A 62 5.12 0.98 -13.94
CA THR A 62 4.42 -0.27 -14.32
C THR A 62 3.06 -0.44 -13.64
N ILE A 63 2.71 0.45 -12.69
CA ILE A 63 1.43 0.40 -11.99
C ILE A 63 0.33 0.95 -12.91
N SER A 64 -0.64 0.11 -13.23
CA SER A 64 -1.78 0.45 -14.09
C SER A 64 -3.04 0.85 -13.32
N TYR A 65 -3.08 0.61 -12.00
CA TYR A 65 -4.23 0.87 -11.16
C TYR A 65 -3.82 1.15 -9.71
N VAL A 66 -4.52 2.08 -9.06
CA VAL A 66 -4.37 2.40 -7.64
C VAL A 66 -5.74 2.43 -6.99
N GLU A 67 -5.99 1.53 -6.05
CA GLU A 67 -7.14 1.61 -5.14
C GLU A 67 -6.80 2.61 -4.03
N THR A 68 -7.36 3.82 -4.09
CA THR A 68 -7.05 4.89 -3.13
C THR A 68 -7.82 4.70 -1.82
N HIS A 69 -7.40 5.41 -0.76
CA HIS A 69 -8.21 5.47 0.46
C HIS A 69 -9.58 6.15 0.19
N GLY A 70 -9.58 7.20 -0.64
CA GLY A 70 -10.76 7.69 -1.35
C GLY A 70 -11.96 8.08 -0.48
N THR A 71 -11.71 8.78 0.64
CA THR A 71 -12.78 9.14 1.59
C THR A 71 -13.71 10.25 1.11
N ALA A 72 -13.46 10.86 -0.05
CA ALA A 72 -14.22 11.98 -0.60
C ALA A 72 -14.25 13.22 0.31
N THR A 73 -13.15 13.49 1.03
CA THR A 73 -13.04 14.72 1.83
C THR A 73 -12.22 15.77 1.08
N PRO A 74 -12.60 17.08 1.12
CA PRO A 74 -11.88 18.10 0.37
C PRO A 74 -10.38 18.17 0.69
N LEU A 75 -10.02 17.95 1.95
CA LEU A 75 -8.62 17.94 2.39
C LEU A 75 -7.94 16.59 2.13
N GLY A 76 -8.59 15.48 2.46
CA GLY A 76 -7.97 14.15 2.35
C GLY A 76 -7.75 13.68 0.92
N ASP A 77 -8.64 14.05 -0.01
CA ASP A 77 -8.53 13.65 -1.42
C ASP A 77 -7.64 14.60 -2.25
N SER A 78 -7.24 15.75 -1.70
CA SER A 78 -6.32 16.69 -2.35
C SER A 78 -4.86 16.57 -1.89
N ILE A 79 -4.60 15.66 -0.95
CA ILE A 79 -3.30 15.37 -0.33
C ILE A 79 -2.75 14.08 -0.94
#